data_AF-C8PSW7-F1
#
_entry.id   AF-C8PSW7-F1
#
_cell.length_a   1.000
_cell.length_b   1.000
_cell.length_c   1.000
_cell.angle_alpha   90.00
_cell.angle_beta   90.00
_cell.angle_gamma   90.00
#
_symmetry.space_group_name_H-M   'P 1'
#
loop_
_entity.id
_entity.type
_entity.pdbx_description
1 polymer ?
#
loop_
_entity_poly.entity_id
_entity_poly.type
_entity_poly.pdbx_seq_one_letter_code
_entity_poly.pdbx_strand_id
1 'polypeptide(L)'
;MKFETDQFYLKSAEEMEKLFPGYPEMLSNTCRIAERCNFEIPQPGPLLPVYQIPEDFATKEEYITHLVQEGLKKRYNPVTEEMTKRAEYELGIIMKMDFVGYFLIVWDFINWAKEHGIPVGPGRGSGAGSIVAYAMRITDIDPLKYKLLFERF
;
A
#
# COMPACT_ATOMS: atom_id res chain seq x y z
N MET A 1 -3.11 38.98 15.32
CA MET A 1 -4.53 38.62 15.47
C MET A 1 -4.69 38.03 16.86
N LYS A 2 -5.51 38.62 17.74
CA LYS A 2 -5.74 38.13 19.11
C LYS A 2 -7.24 37.96 19.29
N PHE A 3 -7.67 36.83 19.82
CA PHE A 3 -9.08 36.64 20.17
C PHE A 3 -9.46 37.57 21.32
N GLU A 4 -10.70 38.06 21.30
CA GLU A 4 -11.23 38.97 22.31
C GLU A 4 -11.49 38.28 23.66
N THR A 5 -11.57 36.94 23.65
CA THR A 5 -11.81 36.12 24.85
C THR A 5 -10.99 34.84 24.81
N ASP A 6 -10.93 34.16 25.96
CA ASP A 6 -10.39 32.81 26.13
C ASP A 6 -11.44 31.70 25.98
N GLN A 7 -12.64 32.04 25.49
CA GLN A 7 -13.81 31.14 25.49
C GLN A 7 -13.89 30.19 24.28
N PHE A 8 -12.87 30.16 23.42
CA PHE A 8 -12.80 29.32 22.22
C PHE A 8 -12.14 27.97 22.51
N TYR A 9 -12.81 27.16 23.31
CA TYR A 9 -12.41 25.77 23.59
C TYR A 9 -13.64 24.87 23.53
N LEU A 10 -13.41 23.56 23.51
CA LEU A 10 -14.49 22.58 23.59
C LEU A 10 -15.03 22.52 25.01
N LYS A 11 -16.06 23.32 25.28
CA LYS A 11 -16.77 23.35 26.55
C LYS A 11 -17.47 22.02 26.85
N SER A 12 -17.59 21.71 28.14
CA SER A 12 -18.41 20.59 28.60
C SER A 12 -19.90 20.86 28.36
N ALA A 13 -20.72 19.79 28.40
CA ALA A 13 -22.17 19.93 28.29
C ALA A 13 -22.75 20.86 29.38
N GLU A 14 -22.24 20.75 30.62
CA GLU A 14 -22.68 21.60 31.75
C GLU A 14 -22.28 23.07 31.57
N GLU A 15 -21.08 23.33 31.04
CA GLU A 15 -20.64 24.69 30.71
C GLU A 15 -21.53 25.29 29.61
N MET A 16 -21.89 24.49 28.59
CA MET A 16 -22.77 24.91 27.51
C MET A 16 -24.21 25.17 28.00
N GLU A 17 -24.73 24.39 28.95
CA GLU A 17 -26.06 24.61 29.53
C GLU A 17 -26.15 25.93 30.30
N LYS A 18 -25.11 26.27 31.07
CA LYS A 18 -25.01 27.54 31.80
C LYS A 18 -25.02 28.77 30.88
N LEU A 19 -24.61 28.63 29.61
CA LEU A 19 -24.64 29.72 28.63
C LEU A 19 -26.05 29.99 28.07
N PHE A 20 -26.97 29.01 28.14
CA PHE A 20 -28.31 29.09 27.55
C PHE A 20 -29.43 28.72 28.55
N PRO A 21 -29.52 29.37 29.73
CA PRO A 21 -30.41 28.94 30.82
C PRO A 21 -31.91 29.02 30.50
N GLY A 22 -32.32 29.80 29.51
CA GLY A 22 -33.71 29.94 29.06
C GLY A 22 -34.04 29.21 27.76
N TYR A 23 -33.06 28.53 27.15
CA TYR A 23 -33.19 27.94 25.80
C TYR A 23 -32.63 26.51 25.75
N PRO A 24 -33.17 25.56 26.55
CA PRO A 24 -32.71 24.17 26.57
C PRO A 24 -32.83 23.48 25.20
N GLU A 25 -33.72 23.97 24.33
CA GLU A 25 -33.88 23.48 22.98
C GLU A 25 -32.61 23.63 22.14
N MET A 26 -31.76 24.63 22.41
CA MET A 26 -30.51 24.86 21.66
C MET A 26 -29.57 23.67 21.77
N LEU A 27 -29.39 23.13 22.97
CA LEU A 27 -28.61 21.92 23.21
C LEU A 27 -29.29 20.68 22.64
N SER A 28 -30.61 20.55 22.83
CA SER A 28 -31.34 19.39 22.29
C SER A 28 -31.26 19.33 20.75
N ASN A 29 -31.20 20.47 20.09
CA ASN A 29 -31.09 20.56 18.64
C ASN A 29 -29.72 20.12 18.15
N THR A 30 -28.63 20.35 18.90
CA THR A 30 -27.30 19.82 18.52
C THR A 30 -27.30 18.29 18.52
N CYS A 31 -27.93 17.66 19.52
CA CYS A 31 -28.08 16.21 19.57
C CYS A 31 -28.95 15.69 18.42
N ARG A 32 -30.09 16.32 18.15
CA ARG A 32 -30.98 15.94 17.03
C ARG A 32 -30.28 16.05 15.67
N ILE A 33 -29.43 17.05 15.47
CA ILE A 33 -28.62 17.17 14.25
C ILE A 33 -27.60 16.03 14.19
N ALA A 34 -26.87 15.79 15.28
CA ALA A 34 -25.88 14.70 15.35
C ALA A 34 -26.52 13.33 15.07
N GLU A 35 -27.70 13.06 15.62
CA GLU A 35 -28.47 11.82 15.39
C GLU A 35 -28.94 11.66 13.93
N ARG A 36 -29.15 12.77 13.21
CA ARG A 36 -29.52 12.75 11.78
C ARG A 36 -28.31 12.58 10.87
N CYS A 37 -27.10 12.86 11.36
CA CYS A 37 -25.86 12.70 10.62
C CYS A 37 -25.42 11.24 10.62
N ASN A 38 -26.04 10.43 9.76
CA ASN A 38 -25.60 9.07 9.49
C ASN A 38 -24.79 9.02 8.19
N PHE A 39 -23.46 8.98 8.31
CA PHE A 39 -22.55 8.86 7.18
C PHE A 39 -21.43 7.89 7.52
N GLU A 40 -21.30 6.84 6.72
CA GLU A 40 -20.18 5.92 6.80
C GLU A 40 -19.15 6.32 5.75
N ILE A 41 -17.92 6.58 6.18
CA ILE A 41 -16.80 6.78 5.25
C ILE A 41 -16.48 5.39 4.66
N PRO A 42 -16.64 5.18 3.34
CA PRO A 42 -16.32 3.90 2.74
C PRO A 42 -14.83 3.60 2.93
N GLN A 43 -14.51 2.37 3.37
CA GLN A 43 -13.14 1.87 3.43
C GLN A 43 -12.97 0.69 2.45
N PRO A 44 -13.01 0.95 1.13
CA PRO A 44 -12.99 -0.12 0.12
C PRO A 44 -11.64 -0.85 0.00
N GLY A 45 -10.69 -0.60 0.89
CA GLY A 45 -9.31 -1.09 0.77
C GLY A 45 -8.53 -0.36 -0.34
N PRO A 46 -7.40 -0.93 -0.77
CA PRO A 46 -6.57 -0.35 -1.83
C PRO A 46 -7.34 -0.30 -3.16
N LEU A 47 -7.59 0.91 -3.67
CA LEU A 47 -8.11 1.12 -5.02
C LEU A 47 -6.93 1.29 -5.98
N LEU A 48 -6.48 0.18 -6.55
CA LEU A 48 -5.35 0.16 -7.48
C LEU A 48 -5.82 0.41 -8.93
N PRO A 49 -5.04 1.16 -9.74
CA PRO A 49 -5.33 1.25 -11.16
C PRO A 49 -5.16 -0.11 -11.84
N VAL A 50 -5.93 -0.35 -12.89
CA VAL A 50 -5.78 -1.56 -13.71
C VAL A 50 -4.49 -1.44 -14.53
N TYR A 51 -3.55 -2.35 -14.29
CA TYR A 51 -2.31 -2.41 -15.06
C TYR A 51 -2.57 -3.03 -16.44
N GLN A 52 -2.12 -2.35 -17.50
CA GLN A 52 -2.23 -2.86 -18.86
C GLN A 52 -1.06 -3.78 -19.16
N ILE A 53 -1.35 -5.05 -19.43
CA ILE A 53 -0.34 -6.05 -19.80
C ILE A 53 -0.10 -6.03 -21.32
N PRO A 54 1.10 -6.44 -21.78
CA PRO A 54 1.35 -6.60 -23.22
C PRO A 54 0.41 -7.62 -23.85
N GLU A 55 0.07 -7.44 -25.13
CA GLU A 55 -0.85 -8.31 -25.89
C GLU A 55 -0.38 -9.77 -25.99
N ASP A 56 0.94 -10.00 -25.83
CA ASP A 56 1.54 -11.34 -25.83
C ASP A 56 1.15 -12.20 -24.62
N PHE A 57 0.53 -11.61 -23.59
CA PHE A 57 0.13 -12.30 -22.36
C PHE A 57 -1.40 -12.24 -22.18
N ALA A 58 -2.01 -13.36 -21.82
CA ALA A 58 -3.45 -13.44 -21.62
C ALA A 58 -3.87 -12.90 -20.24
N THR A 59 -2.98 -13.02 -19.24
CA THR A 59 -3.26 -12.62 -17.85
C THR A 59 -2.10 -11.90 -17.17
N LYS A 60 -2.42 -11.11 -16.13
CA LYS A 60 -1.40 -10.43 -15.31
C LYS A 60 -0.51 -11.42 -14.55
N GLU A 61 -1.04 -12.59 -14.21
CA GLU A 61 -0.37 -13.70 -13.56
C GLU A 61 0.69 -14.33 -14.48
N GLU A 62 0.39 -14.52 -15.75
CA GLU A 62 1.36 -14.99 -16.75
C GLU A 62 2.48 -13.95 -16.92
N TYR A 63 2.12 -12.67 -17.02
CA TYR A 63 3.08 -11.60 -17.24
C TYR A 63 4.06 -11.43 -16.07
N ILE A 64 3.55 -11.38 -14.82
CA ILE A 64 4.44 -11.29 -13.65
C ILE A 64 5.35 -12.52 -13.53
N THR A 65 4.83 -13.71 -13.84
CA THR A 65 5.63 -14.95 -13.81
C THR A 65 6.77 -14.90 -14.81
N HIS A 66 6.50 -14.45 -16.04
CA HIS A 66 7.52 -14.23 -17.06
C HIS A 66 8.60 -13.24 -16.58
N LEU A 67 8.19 -12.07 -16.06
CA LEU A 67 9.12 -11.05 -15.56
C LEU A 67 10.01 -11.58 -14.43
N VAL A 68 9.45 -12.36 -13.49
CA VAL A 68 10.21 -12.95 -12.38
C VAL A 68 11.19 -14.00 -12.89
N GLN A 69 10.79 -14.89 -13.80
CA GLN A 69 11.69 -15.90 -14.36
C GLN A 69 12.88 -15.26 -15.10
N GLU A 70 12.62 -14.24 -15.91
CA GLU A 70 13.69 -13.50 -16.61
C GLU A 70 14.55 -12.70 -15.62
N GLY A 71 13.94 -12.11 -14.60
CA GLY A 71 14.61 -11.40 -13.52
C GLY A 71 15.56 -12.29 -12.73
N LEU A 72 15.12 -13.50 -12.35
CA LEU A 72 15.94 -14.48 -11.63
C LEU A 72 17.18 -14.88 -12.43
N LYS A 73 17.03 -15.15 -13.72
CA LYS A 73 18.17 -15.48 -14.61
C LYS A 73 19.17 -14.32 -14.73
N LYS A 74 18.69 -13.07 -14.67
CA LYS A 74 19.56 -11.88 -14.68
C LYS A 74 20.26 -11.63 -13.35
N ARG A 75 19.62 -11.98 -12.23
CA ARG A 75 20.15 -11.78 -10.87
C ARG A 75 21.06 -12.91 -10.40
N TYR A 76 20.81 -14.13 -10.86
CA TYR A 76 21.50 -15.35 -10.42
C TYR A 76 22.01 -16.15 -11.61
N ASN A 77 23.27 -16.59 -11.53
CA ASN A 77 23.86 -17.52 -12.48
C ASN A 77 24.85 -18.45 -11.76
N PRO A 78 24.49 -19.72 -11.50
CA PRO A 78 23.25 -20.40 -11.88
C PRO A 78 22.04 -20.05 -10.98
N VAL A 79 20.82 -20.23 -11.50
CA VAL A 79 19.59 -20.21 -10.69
C VAL A 79 19.45 -21.55 -9.98
N THR A 80 19.41 -21.55 -8.64
CA THR A 80 19.28 -22.78 -7.85
C THR A 80 17.82 -23.19 -7.66
N GLU A 81 17.58 -24.46 -7.33
CA GLU A 81 16.24 -24.97 -7.03
C GLU A 81 15.61 -24.26 -5.82
N GLU A 82 16.42 -23.85 -4.83
CA GLU A 82 15.96 -23.07 -3.67
C GLU A 82 15.38 -21.71 -4.10
N MET A 83 16.07 -21.01 -5.02
CA MET A 83 15.61 -19.73 -5.55
C MET A 83 14.29 -19.86 -6.31
N THR A 84 14.20 -20.88 -7.17
CA THR A 84 12.99 -21.16 -7.94
C THR A 84 11.81 -21.48 -7.02
N LYS A 85 11.99 -22.39 -6.05
CA LYS A 85 10.96 -22.75 -5.07
C LYS A 85 10.50 -21.56 -4.24
N ARG A 86 11.43 -20.70 -3.82
CA ARG A 86 11.09 -19.48 -3.08
C ARG A 86 10.27 -18.52 -3.95
N ALA A 87 10.64 -18.32 -5.20
CA ALA A 87 9.92 -17.44 -6.11
C ALA A 87 8.51 -17.96 -6.44
N GLU A 88 8.36 -19.27 -6.68
CA GLU A 88 7.07 -19.92 -6.89
C GLU A 88 6.15 -19.79 -5.68
N TYR A 89 6.69 -20.00 -4.47
CA TYR A 89 5.96 -19.80 -3.22
C TYR A 89 5.44 -18.36 -3.07
N GLU A 90 6.32 -17.37 -3.25
CA GLU A 90 5.96 -15.96 -3.14
C GLU A 90 4.93 -15.56 -4.21
N LEU A 91 5.13 -15.96 -5.47
CA LEU A 91 4.18 -15.71 -6.56
C LEU A 91 2.81 -16.30 -6.25
N GLY A 92 2.73 -17.53 -5.73
CA GLY A 92 1.47 -18.15 -5.34
C GLY A 92 0.71 -17.34 -4.29
N ILE A 93 1.40 -16.75 -3.32
CA ILE A 93 0.79 -15.88 -2.32
C ILE A 93 0.34 -14.55 -2.93
N ILE A 94 1.19 -13.91 -3.74
CA ILE A 94 0.88 -12.62 -4.40
C ILE A 94 -0.37 -12.75 -5.27
N MET A 95 -0.49 -13.85 -6.02
CA MET A 95 -1.68 -14.14 -6.83
C MET A 95 -2.91 -14.39 -5.96
N LYS A 96 -2.79 -15.19 -4.90
CA LYS A 96 -3.90 -15.49 -3.98
C LYS A 96 -4.44 -14.24 -3.28
N MET A 97 -3.57 -13.27 -2.99
CA MET A 97 -3.94 -12.01 -2.33
C MET A 97 -4.34 -10.90 -3.31
N ASP A 98 -4.36 -11.17 -4.62
CA ASP A 98 -4.68 -10.23 -5.69
C ASP A 98 -3.76 -8.99 -5.75
N PHE A 99 -2.48 -9.15 -5.38
CA PHE A 99 -1.48 -8.08 -5.40
C PHE A 99 -0.63 -8.02 -6.68
N VAL A 100 -0.95 -8.84 -7.69
CA VAL A 100 -0.19 -8.87 -8.95
C VAL A 100 -0.15 -7.48 -9.61
N GLY A 101 -1.29 -6.79 -9.66
CA GLY A 101 -1.37 -5.45 -10.25
C GLY A 101 -0.47 -4.44 -9.52
N TYR A 102 -0.42 -4.51 -8.19
CA TYR A 102 0.48 -3.67 -7.38
C TYR A 102 1.95 -3.90 -7.75
N PHE A 103 2.38 -5.16 -7.82
CA PHE A 103 3.76 -5.49 -8.20
C PHE A 103 4.12 -5.00 -9.60
N LEU A 104 3.22 -5.14 -10.58
CA LEU A 104 3.44 -4.66 -11.94
C LEU A 104 3.56 -3.13 -12.00
N ILE A 105 2.69 -2.41 -11.29
CA ILE A 105 2.76 -0.94 -11.20
C ILE A 105 4.10 -0.50 -10.59
N VAL A 106 4.49 -1.11 -9.46
CA VAL A 106 5.73 -0.74 -8.77
C VAL A 106 6.96 -1.07 -9.60
N TRP A 107 6.95 -2.24 -10.23
CA TRP A 107 7.99 -2.65 -11.16
C TRP A 107 8.16 -1.66 -12.31
N ASP A 108 7.06 -1.29 -12.97
CA ASP A 108 7.08 -0.47 -14.18
C ASP A 108 7.72 0.90 -13.92
N PHE A 109 7.25 1.64 -12.90
CA PHE A 109 7.82 2.96 -12.64
C PHE A 109 9.29 2.90 -12.18
N ILE A 110 9.68 1.84 -11.45
CA ILE A 110 11.08 1.64 -11.03
C ILE A 110 11.94 1.29 -12.25
N ASN A 111 11.47 0.40 -13.12
CA ASN A 111 12.19 0.00 -14.31
C ASN A 111 12.35 1.18 -15.27
N TRP A 112 11.28 1.95 -15.50
CA TRP A 112 11.29 3.17 -16.29
C TRP A 112 12.31 4.18 -15.74
N ALA A 113 12.30 4.43 -14.42
CA ALA A 113 13.28 5.33 -13.79
C ALA A 113 14.72 4.86 -14.04
N LYS A 114 15.00 3.55 -13.86
CA LYS A 114 16.32 2.96 -14.11
C LYS A 114 16.76 3.11 -15.57
N GLU A 115 15.85 2.92 -16.53
CA GLU A 115 16.13 3.06 -17.97
C GLU A 115 16.38 4.52 -18.40
N HIS A 116 15.80 5.48 -17.69
CA HIS A 116 15.96 6.91 -17.96
C HIS A 116 17.06 7.58 -17.10
N GLY A 117 17.88 6.79 -16.42
CA GLY A 117 18.98 7.29 -15.58
C GLY A 117 18.52 8.06 -14.34
N ILE A 118 17.28 7.86 -13.90
CA ILE A 118 16.75 8.44 -12.66
C ILE A 118 17.16 7.55 -11.48
N PRO A 119 17.89 8.07 -10.48
CA PRO A 119 18.34 7.28 -9.35
C PRO A 119 17.16 6.75 -8.52
N VAL A 120 17.20 5.45 -8.22
CA VAL A 120 16.30 4.79 -7.27
C VAL A 120 17.14 4.06 -6.22
N GLY A 121 16.67 4.09 -4.97
CA GLY A 121 17.36 3.40 -3.88
C GLY A 121 17.29 1.87 -4.01
N PRO A 122 18.08 1.12 -3.24
CA PRO A 122 18.14 -0.35 -3.30
C PRO A 122 16.89 -1.07 -2.75
N GLY A 123 15.82 -0.34 -2.43
CA GLY A 123 14.65 -0.83 -1.69
C GLY A 123 14.75 -0.54 -0.19
N ARG A 124 13.60 -0.23 0.44
CA ARG A 124 13.48 0.05 1.88
C ARG A 124 12.23 -0.62 2.44
N GLY A 125 12.25 -0.93 3.73
CA GLY A 125 11.12 -1.59 4.39
C GLY A 125 11.10 -3.08 4.13
N SER A 126 9.94 -3.69 4.36
CA SER A 126 9.78 -5.14 4.38
C SER A 126 9.79 -5.77 2.97
N GLY A 127 9.58 -4.98 1.91
CA GLY A 127 9.68 -5.46 0.51
C GLY A 127 11.04 -5.99 0.10
N ALA A 128 12.11 -5.66 0.84
CA ALA A 128 13.44 -6.26 0.64
C ALA A 128 13.49 -7.76 0.98
N GLY A 129 12.47 -8.30 1.68
CA GLY A 129 12.35 -9.72 2.00
C GLY A 129 11.79 -10.60 0.88
N SER A 130 11.34 -10.00 -0.23
CA SER A 130 10.75 -10.71 -1.36
C SER A 130 11.76 -10.99 -2.47
N ILE A 131 11.91 -12.27 -2.84
CA ILE A 131 12.71 -12.66 -4.00
C ILE A 131 12.04 -12.22 -5.31
N VAL A 132 10.70 -12.14 -5.33
CA VAL A 132 9.93 -11.61 -6.47
C VAL A 132 10.28 -10.15 -6.70
N ALA A 133 10.26 -9.32 -5.64
CA ALA A 133 10.66 -7.92 -5.74
C ALA A 133 12.12 -7.75 -6.18
N TYR A 134 13.02 -8.61 -5.68
CA TYR A 134 14.43 -8.60 -6.07
C TYR A 134 14.65 -9.00 -7.54
N ALA A 135 13.96 -10.05 -8.01
CA ALA A 135 14.00 -10.52 -9.39
C ALA A 135 13.49 -9.46 -10.36
N MET A 136 12.37 -8.80 -10.03
CA MET A 136 11.80 -7.71 -10.81
C MET A 136 12.61 -6.42 -10.74
N ARG A 137 13.70 -6.35 -9.95
CA ARG A 137 14.50 -5.13 -9.75
C ARG A 137 13.75 -4.00 -9.03
N ILE A 138 12.66 -4.32 -8.33
CA ILE A 138 12.00 -3.41 -7.38
C ILE A 138 12.95 -3.14 -6.20
N THR A 139 13.63 -4.18 -5.74
CA THR A 139 14.69 -4.09 -4.73
C THR A 139 16.02 -4.56 -5.32
N ASP A 140 17.12 -4.14 -4.71
CA ASP A 140 18.49 -4.53 -5.05
C ASP A 140 19.18 -5.26 -3.88
N ILE A 141 18.40 -5.73 -2.89
CA ILE A 141 18.86 -6.53 -1.76
C ILE A 141 18.43 -7.99 -1.97
N ASP A 142 19.39 -8.90 -2.02
CA ASP A 142 19.15 -10.34 -2.15
C ASP A 142 18.60 -10.93 -0.84
N PRO A 143 17.31 -11.33 -0.79
CA PRO A 143 16.69 -11.80 0.45
C PRO A 143 17.25 -13.13 0.93
N LEU A 144 17.70 -14.02 0.03
CA LEU A 144 18.24 -15.32 0.43
C LEU A 144 19.62 -15.16 1.06
N LYS A 145 20.47 -14.31 0.46
CA LYS A 145 21.80 -13.99 1.01
C LYS A 145 21.73 -13.45 2.43
N TYR A 146 20.76 -12.57 2.71
CA TYR A 146 20.59 -11.93 4.01
C TYR A 146 19.55 -12.61 4.91
N LYS A 147 19.02 -13.78 4.51
CA LYS A 147 18.01 -14.56 5.24
C LYS A 147 16.77 -13.74 5.63
N LEU A 148 16.33 -12.89 4.72
CA LEU A 148 15.14 -12.05 4.88
C LEU A 148 13.87 -12.87 4.62
N LEU A 149 12.84 -12.58 5.42
CA LEU A 149 11.58 -13.32 5.43
C LEU A 149 10.54 -12.61 4.56
N PHE A 150 9.91 -13.36 3.67
CA PHE A 150 8.84 -12.85 2.82
C PHE A 150 7.58 -12.56 3.65
N GLU A 151 7.31 -13.35 4.67
CA GLU A 151 6.13 -13.25 5.53
C GLU A 151 6.15 -12.00 6.41
N ARG A 152 7.28 -11.28 6.46
CA ARG A 152 7.38 -9.99 7.12
C ARG A 152 7.02 -8.83 6.20
N PHE A 153 6.97 -9.06 4.88
CA PHE A 153 6.59 -8.10 3.85
C PHE A 153 5.16 -7.63 4.02
#